data_AF-A0A2V6FFB3-F1
#
_entry.id   AF-A0A2V6FFB3-F1
#
_cell.length_a   1.000
_cell.length_b   1.000
_cell.length_c   1.000
_cell.angle_alpha   90.00
_cell.angle_beta   90.00
_cell.angle_gamma   90.00
#
_symmetry.space_group_name_H-M   'P 1'
#
loop_
_entity.id
_entity.type
_entity.pdbx_description
1 polymer ?
#
loop_
_entity_poly.entity_id
_entity_poly.type
_entity_poly.pdbx_seq_one_letter_code
_entity_poly.pdbx_strand_id
1 'polypeptide(L)'
;INGNRYSVESNNPSQGSFKIIESTTPEKMDVTGDDGAELPAIYEIAGDTFKACYAVNGASRPTEFKSAEGSDHVFAIYKRKSQ
;
A
#
# COMPACT_ATOMS: atom_id res chain seq x y z
N ILE A 1 -14.81 -14.78 0.62
CA ILE A 1 -13.81 -13.76 0.98
C ILE A 1 -13.52 -13.97 2.46
N ASN A 2 -12.42 -14.66 2.77
CA ASN A 2 -11.96 -14.92 4.12
C ASN A 2 -10.44 -14.69 4.09
N GLY A 3 -9.96 -13.71 4.84
CA GLY A 3 -8.52 -13.47 5.03
C GLY A 3 -7.94 -12.36 4.15
N ASN A 4 -7.23 -11.46 4.81
CA ASN A 4 -6.62 -10.22 4.33
C ASN A 4 -5.38 -10.49 3.44
N ARG A 5 -5.46 -11.46 2.53
CA ARG A 5 -4.36 -11.85 1.64
C ARG A 5 -4.51 -11.11 0.31
N TYR A 6 -3.52 -10.29 -0.02
CA TYR A 6 -3.35 -9.73 -1.35
C TYR A 6 -2.25 -10.50 -2.08
N SER A 7 -2.45 -10.73 -3.37
CA SER A 7 -1.45 -11.35 -4.24
C SER A 7 -1.13 -10.34 -5.32
N VAL A 8 0.08 -9.77 -5.28
CA VAL A 8 0.57 -8.91 -6.37
C VAL A 8 1.32 -9.80 -7.33
N GLU A 9 0.74 -10.03 -8.51
CA GLU A 9 1.47 -10.65 -9.61
C GLU A 9 2.43 -9.61 -10.19
N SER A 10 3.70 -9.70 -9.79
CA SER A 10 4.84 -9.04 -10.41
C SER A 10 5.87 -10.09 -10.79
N ASN A 11 6.88 -9.71 -11.58
CA ASN A 11 7.93 -10.63 -12.08
C ASN A 11 8.63 -11.42 -10.95
N ASN A 12 8.53 -10.94 -9.69
CA ASN A 12 8.69 -11.75 -8.49
C ASN A 12 7.35 -11.75 -7.71
N PRO A 13 6.67 -12.90 -7.54
CA PRO A 13 5.45 -12.98 -6.73
C PRO A 13 5.81 -12.80 -5.26
N SER A 14 5.69 -11.57 -4.74
CA SER A 14 5.85 -11.28 -3.32
C SER A 14 4.52 -11.55 -2.60
N GLN A 15 4.54 -12.49 -1.65
CA GLN A 15 3.41 -12.71 -0.74
C GLN A 15 3.61 -11.81 0.47
N GLY A 16 2.78 -10.77 0.58
CA GLY A 16 2.75 -9.90 1.74
C GLY A 16 1.46 -10.09 2.53
N SER A 17 1.46 -9.60 3.75
CA SER A 17 0.22 -9.35 4.50
C SER A 17 0.01 -7.86 4.63
N PHE A 18 -1.23 -7.40 4.69
CA PHE A 18 -1.53 -6.01 5.04
C PHE A 18 -2.54 -5.99 6.17
N LYS A 19 -2.40 -4.99 7.03
CA LYS A 19 -3.26 -4.75 8.16
C LYS A 19 -3.84 -3.35 8.05
N ILE A 20 -5.16 -3.26 7.94
CA ILE A 20 -5.85 -1.97 7.98
C ILE A 20 -5.85 -1.50 9.44
N ILE A 21 -5.29 -0.31 9.68
CA ILE A 21 -5.20 0.30 11.01
C ILE A 21 -6.38 1.22 11.25
N GLU A 22 -6.73 2.06 10.27
CA GLU A 22 -7.83 3.01 10.37
C GLU A 22 -8.53 3.18 9.02
N SER A 23 -9.87 3.19 9.04
CA SER A 23 -10.72 3.49 7.87
C SER A 23 -11.10 4.99 7.79
N THR A 24 -10.24 5.87 8.29
CA THR A 24 -10.41 7.33 8.16
C THR A 24 -9.82 7.77 6.84
N THR A 25 -10.53 8.51 5.99
CA THR A 25 -9.98 8.94 4.68
C THR A 25 -8.89 9.99 4.89
N PRO A 26 -7.62 9.78 4.43
CA PRO A 26 -7.11 8.61 3.69
C PRO A 26 -6.82 7.39 4.57
N GLU A 27 -7.32 6.21 4.17
CA GLU A 27 -7.29 5.00 5.00
C GLU A 27 -5.85 4.56 5.27
N LYS A 28 -5.56 4.12 6.49
CA LYS A 28 -4.21 3.73 6.91
C LYS A 28 -4.09 2.22 6.91
N MET A 29 -3.02 1.72 6.29
CA MET A 29 -2.68 0.30 6.31
C MET A 29 -1.20 0.10 6.60
N ASP A 30 -0.84 -1.00 7.25
CA ASP A 30 0.53 -1.46 7.37
C ASP A 30 0.71 -2.67 6.47
N VAL A 31 1.79 -2.65 5.69
CA VAL A 31 2.04 -3.66 4.67
C VAL A 31 3.31 -4.39 5.07
N THR A 32 3.17 -5.64 5.46
CA THR A 32 4.27 -6.53 5.80
C THR A 32 4.74 -7.24 4.53
N GLY A 33 5.95 -6.92 4.09
CA GLY A 33 6.63 -7.63 3.01
C GLY A 33 7.05 -9.05 3.41
N ASP A 34 7.47 -9.84 2.42
CA ASP A 34 8.00 -11.20 2.62
C ASP A 34 9.32 -11.19 3.41
N ASP A 35 10.05 -10.08 3.36
CA ASP A 35 11.24 -9.79 4.15
C ASP A 35 10.95 -9.49 5.65
N GLY A 36 9.67 -9.46 6.04
CA GLY A 36 9.23 -9.10 7.38
C GLY A 36 9.28 -7.59 7.65
N ALA A 37 9.57 -6.76 6.65
CA ALA A 37 9.54 -5.32 6.80
C ALA A 37 8.08 -4.84 6.84
N GLU A 38 7.71 -4.14 7.91
CA GLU A 38 6.44 -3.44 8.01
C GLU A 38 6.57 -2.04 7.39
N LEU A 39 5.87 -1.84 6.28
CA LEU A 39 5.84 -0.60 5.53
C LEU A 39 4.53 0.14 5.86
N PRO A 40 4.58 1.23 6.63
CA PRO A 40 3.38 1.99 6.91
C PRO A 40 2.93 2.72 5.65
N ALA A 41 1.66 2.55 5.31
CA ALA A 41 1.08 3.07 4.10
C ALA A 41 -0.28 3.74 4.35
N ILE A 42 -0.69 4.53 3.37
CA ILE A 42 -2.06 5.02 3.25
C ILE A 42 -2.63 4.57 1.91
N TYR A 43 -3.94 4.38 1.86
CA TYR A 43 -4.65 4.05 0.64
C TYR A 43 -5.98 4.80 0.53
N GLU A 44 -6.42 4.97 -0.71
CA GLU A 44 -7.70 5.58 -1.05
C GLU A 44 -8.29 4.83 -2.23
N ILE A 45 -9.54 4.39 -2.09
CA ILE A 45 -10.31 3.81 -3.17
C ILE A 45 -11.24 4.88 -3.73
N ALA A 46 -11.00 5.28 -4.97
CA ALA A 46 -11.83 6.21 -5.73
C ALA A 46 -12.40 5.47 -6.95
N GLY A 47 -13.61 4.93 -6.82
CA GLY A 47 -14.26 4.14 -7.88
C GLY A 47 -13.44 2.88 -8.22
N ASP A 48 -12.92 2.82 -9.44
CA ASP A 48 -12.07 1.71 -9.92
C ASP A 48 -10.57 1.94 -9.73
N THR A 49 -10.21 3.05 -9.08
CA THR A 49 -8.81 3.43 -8.83
C THR A 49 -8.48 3.25 -7.36
N PHE A 50 -7.46 2.46 -7.07
CA PHE A 50 -6.86 2.28 -5.76
C PHE A 50 -5.52 3.03 -5.72
N LYS A 51 -5.45 4.12 -4.98
CA LYS A 51 -4.22 4.87 -4.74
C LYS A 51 -3.61 4.36 -3.45
N ALA A 52 -2.31 4.10 -3.43
CA ALA A 52 -1.57 3.75 -2.22
C ALA A 52 -0.25 4.51 -2.15
N CYS A 53 0.13 4.98 -0.97
CA CYS A 53 1.43 5.58 -0.71
C CYS A 53 2.11 4.79 0.41
N TYR A 54 3.27 4.20 0.12
CA TYR A 54 4.03 3.36 1.04
C TYR A 54 5.25 4.13 1.55
N ALA A 55 5.50 4.11 2.86
CA ALA A 55 6.78 4.52 3.42
C ALA A 55 7.76 3.35 3.39
N VAL A 56 8.83 3.51 2.62
CA VAL A 56 9.96 2.59 2.54
C VAL A 56 11.12 3.10 3.39
N ASN A 57 12.17 2.29 3.57
CA ASN A 57 13.39 2.66 4.30
C ASN A 57 13.17 3.21 5.73
N GLY A 58 12.07 2.84 6.40
CA GLY A 58 11.74 3.32 7.74
C GLY A 58 11.22 4.77 7.79
N ALA A 59 10.75 5.31 6.66
CA ALA A 59 10.15 6.62 6.62
C ALA A 59 8.87 6.71 7.47
N SER A 60 8.52 7.93 7.85
CA SER A 60 7.27 8.18 8.57
C SER A 60 6.06 7.90 7.68
N ARG A 61 4.96 7.43 8.28
CA ARG A 61 3.71 7.12 7.58
C ARG A 61 3.27 8.36 6.77
N PRO A 62 3.06 8.23 5.44
CA PRO A 62 2.54 9.31 4.63
C PRO A 62 1.16 9.76 5.13
N THR A 63 0.91 11.06 5.11
CA THR A 63 -0.41 11.66 5.43
C THR A 63 -1.14 12.15 4.18
N GLU A 64 -0.42 12.24 3.06
CA GLU A 64 -0.94 12.64 1.75
C GLU A 64 -0.38 11.71 0.67
N PHE A 65 -1.12 11.56 -0.43
CA PHE A 65 -0.71 10.81 -1.61
C PHE A 65 0.33 11.57 -2.44
N LYS A 66 1.51 11.80 -1.87
CA LYS A 66 2.63 12.49 -2.53
C LYS A 66 3.91 11.70 -2.31
N SER A 67 4.67 11.55 -3.39
CA SER A 67 6.06 11.11 -3.38
C SER A 67 6.90 12.24 -3.95
N ALA A 68 7.88 12.74 -3.20
CA ALA A 68 8.87 13.66 -3.72
C ALA A 68 10.08 12.90 -4.25
N GLU A 69 10.81 13.49 -5.19
CA GLU A 69 12.07 12.91 -5.66
C GLU A 69 13.08 12.86 -4.50
N GLY A 70 13.64 11.68 -4.24
CA GLY A 70 14.48 11.44 -3.06
C GLY A 70 13.70 11.26 -1.74
N SER A 71 12.36 11.23 -1.77
CA SER A 71 11.60 10.77 -0.62
C SER A 71 11.56 9.25 -0.57
N ASP A 72 11.62 8.72 0.64
CA ASP A 72 11.37 7.31 0.94
C ASP A 72 9.87 6.97 0.93
N HIS A 73 9.12 7.64 0.05
CA HIS A 73 7.68 7.45 -0.15
C HIS A 73 7.43 6.97 -1.57
N VAL A 74 6.82 5.79 -1.69
CA VAL A 74 6.44 5.20 -2.97
C VAL A 74 4.95 5.41 -3.18
N PHE A 75 4.58 6.30 -4.11
CA PHE A 75 3.20 6.50 -4.49
C PHE A 75 2.85 5.64 -5.71
N ALA A 76 1.89 4.73 -5.54
CA ALA A 76 1.42 3.82 -6.57
C ALA A 76 -0.09 3.98 -6.79
N ILE A 77 -0.50 3.93 -8.05
CA ILE A 77 -1.90 3.95 -8.45
C ILE A 77 -2.21 2.65 -9.16
N TYR A 78 -3.04 1.83 -8.53
CA TYR A 78 -3.54 0.58 -9.08
C TYR A 78 -4.91 0.83 -9.65
N LYS A 79 -5.18 0.26 -10.83
CA LYS A 79 -6.52 0.20 -11.39
C LYS A 79 -7.03 -1.21 -11.25
N ARG A 80 -8.29 -1.35 -10.84
CA ARG A 80 -8.93 -2.67 -10.84
C ARG A 80 -8.91 -3.20 -12.27
N LYS A 81 -8.26 -4.35 -12.48
CA LYS A 81 -8.37 -5.05 -13.76
C LYS A 81 -9.82 -5.52 -13.88
N SER A 82 -10.55 -4.98 -14.84
CA SER A 82 -11.87 -5.50 -15.20
C SER A 82 -11.69 -6.94 -15.66
N GLN A 83 -12.36 -7.88 -14.97
CA GLN A 83 -12.54 -9.23 -15.50
C GLN A 83 -13.54 -9.21 -16.64
#